data_AF-A0A923TJJ3-F1
#
_entry.id   AF-A0A923TJJ3-F1
#
_cell.length_a   1.000
_cell.length_b   1.000
_cell.length_c   1.000
_cell.angle_alpha   90.00
_cell.angle_beta   90.00
_cell.angle_gamma   90.00
#
_symmetry.space_group_name_H-M   'P 1'
#
loop_
_entity.id
_entity.type
_entity.pdbx_description
1 polymer ?
#
loop_
_entity_poly.entity_id
_entity_poly.type
_entity_poly.pdbx_seq_one_letter_code
_entity_poly.pdbx_strand_id
1 'polypeptide(L)' 'MSIKDQKSGRALKVELIDAPGMWGERRYQIRVNGKAAEKIKVATLTEVFDRLRRWVVQQAEAVE' A
#
# COMPACT_ATOMS: atom_id res chain seq x y z
N MET A 1 -0.97 -6.56 -5.22
CA MET A 1 -1.68 -5.51 -5.99
C MET A 1 -0.65 -4.52 -6.52
N SER A 2 -0.82 -3.99 -7.74
CA SER A 2 0.11 -3.01 -8.32
C SER A 2 -0.64 -1.88 -9.02
N ILE A 3 -0.21 -0.65 -8.77
CA ILE A 3 -0.71 0.56 -9.42
C ILE A 3 0.45 1.21 -10.16
N LYS A 4 0.23 1.62 -11.41
CA LYS A 4 1.22 2.34 -12.21
C LYS A 4 0.62 3.67 -12.64
N ASP A 5 1.32 4.75 -12.36
CA ASP A 5 1.05 6.03 -13.00
C ASP A 5 1.65 6.01 -14.42
N GLN A 6 0.79 6.23 -15.42
CA GLN A 6 1.21 6.23 -16.82
C GLN A 6 1.94 7.51 -17.21
N LYS A 7 1.69 8.65 -16.54
CA LYS A 7 2.29 9.94 -16.88
C LYS A 7 3.70 10.07 -16.32
N SER A 8 3.92 9.76 -15.05
CA SER A 8 5.28 9.77 -14.46
C SER A 8 6.08 8.47 -14.67
N GLY A 9 5.41 7.40 -15.11
CA GLY A 9 6.01 6.06 -15.23
C GLY A 9 6.26 5.36 -13.89
N ARG A 10 5.93 6.01 -12.75
CA ARG A 10 6.12 5.44 -11.41
C ARG A 10 5.14 4.30 -11.16
N ALA A 11 5.65 3.20 -10.60
CA ALA A 11 4.85 2.05 -10.21
C ALA A 11 5.00 1.74 -8.72
N LEU A 12 3.88 1.42 -8.09
CA LEU A 12 3.78 1.01 -6.71
C LEU A 12 3.15 -0.39 -6.64
N LYS A 13 3.94 -1.38 -6.23
CA LYS A 13 3.49 -2.73 -5.93
C LYS A 13 3.37 -2.88 -4.42
N VAL A 14 2.17 -3.23 -3.94
CA VAL A 14 1.92 -3.59 -2.55
C VAL A 14 1.64 -5.08 -2.47
N GLU A 15 2.39 -5.74 -1.59
CA GLU A 15 2.34 -7.16 -1.31
C GLU A 15 1.87 -7.34 0.13
N LEU A 16 0.86 -8.19 0.30
CA LEU A 16 0.20 -8.46 1.58
C LEU A 16 0.53 -9.90 1.95
N ILE A 17 1.18 -10.08 3.08
CA ILE A 17 1.53 -11.40 3.63
C ILE A 17 0.66 -11.58 4.87
N ASP A 18 -0.09 -12.68 4.96
CA ASP A 18 -0.95 -12.93 6.12
C ASP A 18 -0.16 -12.84 7.44
N ALA A 19 -0.70 -12.10 8.39
CA ALA A 19 -0.15 -11.94 9.72
C ALA A 19 -1.25 -12.12 10.78
N PRO A 20 -0.96 -12.79 11.90
CA PRO A 20 -1.94 -12.98 12.96
C PRO A 20 -2.34 -11.61 13.55
N GLY A 21 -3.65 -11.33 13.58
CA GLY A 21 -4.19 -10.23 14.35
C GLY A 21 -4.33 -10.60 15.83
N MET A 22 -4.20 -9.61 16.72
CA MET A 22 -4.35 -9.84 18.17
C MET A 22 -5.80 -10.17 18.58
N TRP A 23 -6.78 -9.82 17.75
CA TRP A 23 -8.21 -9.90 18.07
C TRP A 23 -9.04 -10.58 16.98
N GLY A 24 -8.43 -11.50 16.21
CA GLY A 24 -9.11 -12.21 15.10
C GLY A 24 -9.30 -11.38 13.82
N GLU A 25 -8.87 -10.11 13.84
CA GLU A 25 -8.80 -9.25 12.66
C GLU A 25 -7.78 -9.79 11.65
N ARG A 26 -8.13 -9.78 10.35
CA ARG A 26 -7.20 -10.10 9.27
C ARG A 26 -6.20 -8.96 9.09
N ARG A 27 -4.96 -9.18 9.51
CA ARG A 27 -3.85 -8.25 9.29
C ARG A 27 -2.88 -8.83 8.29
N TYR A 28 -2.11 -7.94 7.68
CA TYR A 28 -1.15 -8.28 6.65
C TYR A 28 0.15 -7.58 6.95
N GLN A 29 1.25 -8.34 6.94
CA GLN A 29 2.57 -7.75 6.82
C GLN A 29 2.73 -7.16 5.42
N ILE A 30 3.23 -5.92 5.36
CA ILE A 30 3.26 -5.13 4.14
C ILE A 30 4.67 -5.14 3.54
N ARG A 31 4.76 -5.44 2.24
CA ARG A 31 5.94 -5.13 1.42
C ARG A 31 5.56 -4.17 0.30
N VAL A 32 6.46 -3.26 0.00
CA VAL A 32 6.34 -2.29 -1.08
C VAL A 32 7.50 -2.51 -2.05
N ASN A 33 7.18 -2.80 -3.31
CA ASN A 33 8.16 -3.08 -4.36
C ASN A 33 9.21 -4.13 -3.92
N GLY A 34 8.76 -5.23 -3.30
CA GLY A 34 9.63 -6.30 -2.82
C GLY A 34 10.37 -5.99 -1.51
N LYS A 35 10.30 -4.78 -0.95
CA LYS A 35 10.96 -4.42 0.32
C LYS A 35 9.98 -4.38 1.47
N ALA A 36 10.40 -4.75 2.68
CA ALA A 36 9.59 -4.58 3.87
C ALA A 36 9.23 -3.10 4.05
N ALA A 37 7.98 -2.80 4.33
CA ALA A 37 7.55 -1.43 4.59
C ALA A 37 8.20 -0.92 5.88
N GLU A 38 8.91 0.21 5.80
CA GLU A 38 9.68 0.75 6.92
C GLU A 38 8.78 1.33 8.02
N LYS A 39 7.72 2.04 7.62
CA LYS A 39 6.83 2.75 8.55
C LYS A 39 5.65 1.92 9.04
N ILE A 40 5.11 1.05 8.18
CA ILE A 40 3.88 0.30 8.47
C ILE A 40 4.13 -1.15 8.13
N LYS A 41 4.63 -1.87 9.13
CA LYS A 41 5.01 -3.27 8.96
C LYS A 41 3.78 -4.17 8.83
N VAL A 42 2.69 -3.84 9.54
CA VAL A 42 1.45 -4.61 9.58
C VAL A 42 0.26 -3.67 9.47
N ALA A 43 -0.73 -4.02 8.65
CA ALA A 43 -1.97 -3.26 8.48
C ALA A 43 -3.14 -4.16 8.09
N THR A 44 -4.36 -3.69 8.31
CA THR A 44 -5.59 -4.27 7.76
C THR A 44 -5.71 -3.94 6.27
N LEU A 45 -6.56 -4.68 5.56
CA LEU A 45 -6.82 -4.41 4.14
C LEU A 45 -7.36 -2.99 3.91
N THR A 46 -8.28 -2.54 4.78
CA THR A 46 -8.87 -1.19 4.74
C THR A 46 -7.82 -0.10 4.86
N GLU A 47 -6.90 -0.22 5.82
CA GLU A 47 -5.80 0.76 6.00
C GLU A 47 -4.87 0.82 4.79
N VAL A 48 -4.60 -0.33 4.16
CA VAL A 48 -3.79 -0.38 2.94
C VAL A 48 -4.48 0.37 1.80
N PHE A 49 -5.78 0.13 1.58
CA PHE A 49 -6.54 0.79 0.52
C PHE A 49 -6.70 2.28 0.74
N ASP A 50 -7.00 2.75 1.95
CA ASP A 50 -7.12 4.20 2.21
C ASP A 50 -5.79 4.92 1.94
N ARG A 51 -4.66 4.31 2.31
CA ARG A 51 -3.33 4.87 2.02
C ARG A 51 -3.02 4.89 0.53
N LEU A 52 -3.34 3.82 -0.18
CA LEU A 52 -3.16 3.77 -1.63
C LEU A 52 -4.01 4.84 -2.32
N ARG A 53 -5.27 5.02 -1.92
CA ARG A 53 -6.14 6.07 -2.43
C ARG A 53 -5.52 7.45 -2.23
N ARG A 54 -5.08 7.78 -1.02
CA ARG A 54 -4.42 9.06 -0.73
C ARG A 54 -3.18 9.28 -1.59
N TRP A 55 -2.37 8.25 -1.76
CA TRP A 55 -1.18 8.33 -2.62
C TRP A 55 -1.55 8.62 -4.08
N VAL A 56 -2.55 7.91 -4.64
CA VAL A 56 -3.01 8.13 -6.02
C VAL A 56 -3.53 9.56 -6.21
N VAL A 57 -4.36 10.05 -5.28
CA VAL A 57 -4.89 11.43 -5.33
C VAL A 57 -3.76 12.45 -5.30
N GLN A 58 -2.78 12.29 -4.41
CA GLN A 58 -1.61 13.19 -4.34
C GLN A 58 -0.78 13.16 -5.63
N GLN A 59 -0.63 12.00 -6.27
CA GLN A 59 0.07 11.95 -7.57
C GLN A 59 -0.75 12.62 -8.67
N ALA A 60 -2.08 12.57 -8.63
CA ALA A 60 -2.93 13.26 -9.60
C ALA A 60 -2.85 14.79 -9.45
N GLU A 61 -2.87 15.31 -8.21
CA GLU A 61 -2.76 16.75 -7.92
C GLU A 61 -1.38 17.32 -8.25
N ALA A 62 -0.30 16.56 -8.05
CA ALA A 62 1.08 17.02 -8.32
C ALA A 62 1.42 17.17 -9.82
N VAL A 63 0.44 16.93 -10.69
CA VAL A 63 0.59 16.73 -12.13
C VAL A 63 -0.22 17.75 -12.93
N GLU A 64 -1.03 18.56 -12.23
CA GLU A 64 -1.76 19.74 -12.68
C GLU A 64 -0.93 21.02 -12.42
#